data_AF-A0A3D3I7J8-F1
#
_entry.id   AF-A0A3D3I7J8-F1
#
_cell.length_a   1.000
_cell.length_b   1.000
_cell.length_c   1.000
_cell.angle_alpha   90.00
_cell.angle_beta   90.00
_cell.angle_gamma   90.00
#
_symmetry.space_group_name_H-M   'P 1'
#
loop_
_entity.id
_entity.type
_entity.pdbx_description
1 polymer ?
#
loop_
_entity_poly.entity_id
_entity_poly.type
_entity_poly.pdbx_seq_one_letter_code
_entity_poly.pdbx_strand_id
1 'polypeptide(L)' 'MTMNYMDYTDDACMYMFSEGQKSRMLAIFAPGGARYTMAQ' A
#
# COMPACT_ATOMS: atom_id res chain seq x y z
N MET A 1 -12.86 -2.08 -8.16
CA MET A 1 -13.07 -2.26 -6.71
C MET A 1 -13.29 -0.88 -6.15
N THR A 2 -14.54 -0.44 -6.05
CA THR A 2 -14.88 0.96 -5.71
C THR A 2 -14.54 1.37 -4.27
N MET A 3 -14.14 0.41 -3.41
CA MET A 3 -13.86 0.67 -1.99
C MET A 3 -12.35 0.70 -1.67
N ASN A 4 -11.52 0.61 -2.72
CA ASN A 4 -10.07 0.59 -2.59
C ASN A 4 -9.53 2.01 -2.48
N TYR A 5 -8.54 2.21 -1.61
CA TYR A 5 -7.90 3.53 -1.42
C TYR A 5 -7.16 4.07 -2.65
N MET A 6 -6.97 3.27 -3.70
CA MET A 6 -6.30 3.69 -4.95
C MET A 6 -7.29 4.03 -6.08
N ASP A 7 -8.60 4.05 -5.80
CA ASP A 7 -9.64 4.48 -6.74
C ASP A 7 -10.00 5.96 -6.51
N TYR A 8 -10.90 6.52 -7.33
CA TYR A 8 -11.39 7.91 -7.21
C TYR A 8 -12.82 7.99 -6.67
N THR A 9 -13.15 7.18 -5.67
CA THR A 9 -14.43 7.27 -4.95
C THR A 9 -14.36 8.25 -3.78
N ASP A 10 -15.50 8.56 -3.16
CA ASP A 10 -15.53 9.43 -1.98
C ASP A 10 -14.88 8.73 -0.78
N ASP A 11 -14.27 9.50 0.13
CA ASP A 11 -13.57 8.99 1.32
C ASP A 11 -14.43 8.01 2.16
N ALA A 12 -15.72 8.31 2.33
CA ALA A 12 -16.66 7.47 3.09
C ALA A 12 -16.89 6.08 2.46
N CYS A 13 -16.55 5.93 1.18
CA CYS A 13 -16.63 4.68 0.43
C CYS A 13 -15.31 3.89 0.45
N MET A 14 -14.21 4.44 0.96
CA MET A 14 -12.92 3.76 0.95
C MET A 14 -12.59 3.15 2.31
N TYR A 15 -12.23 1.86 2.34
CA TYR A 15 -11.86 1.22 3.61
C TYR A 15 -10.81 0.10 3.51
N MET A 16 -10.22 -0.16 2.34
CA MET A 16 -9.29 -1.28 2.20
C MET A 16 -8.15 -1.10 1.18
N PHE A 17 -7.05 -1.80 1.45
CA PHE A 17 -6.03 -2.19 0.47
C PHE A 17 -6.17 -3.68 0.11
N SER A 18 -5.64 -4.09 -1.03
CA SER A 18 -5.51 -5.51 -1.40
C SER A 18 -4.21 -6.11 -0.87
N GLU A 19 -4.15 -7.45 -0.75
CA GLU A 19 -2.92 -8.16 -0.38
C GLU A 19 -1.77 -7.89 -1.38
N GLY A 20 -2.09 -7.74 -2.67
CA GLY A 20 -1.11 -7.36 -3.68
C GLY A 20 -0.54 -5.95 -3.48
N GLN A 21 -1.38 -4.99 -3.10
CA GLN A 21 -0.94 -3.63 -2.75
C GLN A 21 -0.06 -3.64 -1.50
N LYS A 22 -0.45 -4.39 -0.46
CA LYS A 22 0.37 -4.58 0.74
C LYS A 22 1.74 -5.18 0.41
N SER A 23 1.80 -6.25 -0.36
CA SER A 23 3.06 -6.88 -0.79
C SER A 23 3.95 -5.90 -1.54
N ARG A 24 3.38 -5.13 -2.49
CA ARG A 24 4.10 -4.10 -3.23
C ARG A 24 4.65 -2.99 -2.32
N MET A 25 3.86 -2.51 -1.35
CA MET A 25 4.31 -1.49 -0.41
C MET A 25 5.41 -1.99 0.53
N LEU A 26 5.33 -3.24 0.99
CA LEU A 26 6.36 -3.80 1.89
C LEU A 26 7.69 -4.06 1.17
N ALA A 27 7.67 -4.34 -0.14
CA ALA A 27 8.89 -4.62 -0.90
C ALA A 27 9.94 -3.49 -0.85
N ILE A 28 9.54 -2.22 -0.71
CA ILE A 28 10.49 -1.09 -0.66
C ILE A 28 11.28 -1.01 0.66
N PHE A 29 10.83 -1.72 1.69
CA PHE A 29 11.48 -1.82 3.00
C PHE A 29 12.27 -3.13 3.18
N ALA A 30 12.22 -4.05 2.22
CA ALA A 30 13.06 -5.23 2.22
C ALA A 30 14.55 -4.84 2.05
N PRO A 31 15.52 -5.69 2.44
CA PRO A 31 16.94 -5.45 2.20
C PRO A 31 17.23 -5.07 0.74
N GLY A 32 17.94 -3.96 0.53
CA GLY A 32 18.21 -3.39 -0.80
C GLY A 32 17.08 -2.51 -1.38
N GLY A 33 15.94 -2.40 -0.69
CA GLY A 33 14.84 -1.51 -1.07
C GLY A 33 15.14 -0.03 -0.78
N ALA A 34 14.52 0.86 -1.55
CA ALA A 34 14.76 2.31 -1.48
C ALA A 34 14.51 2.94 -0.11
N ARG A 35 13.74 2.28 0.77
CA ARG A 35 13.42 2.74 2.13
C ARG A 35 13.86 1.77 3.22
N TYR A 36 14.74 0.82 2.91
CA TYR A 36 15.21 -0.19 3.87
C TYR A 36 15.66 0.41 5.21
N THR A 37 16.41 1.53 5.17
CA THR A 37 16.95 2.19 6.36
C THR A 37 15.89 2.84 7.26
N MET A 38 14.65 3.01 6.79
CA MET A 38 13.56 3.55 7.61
C MET A 38 12.93 2.50 8.54
N ALA A 39 13.19 1.22 8.32
CA ALA A 39 12.57 0.10 9.04
C ALA A 39 13.59 -0.75 9.83
N GLN A 40 14.82 -0.28 9.98
CA GLN A 40 15.92 -0.98 10.66
C GLN A 40 15.95 -0.68 12.16
#